data_AF-A0A349YPJ8-F1
#
_entry.id   AF-A0A349YPJ8-F1
#
_cell.length_a   1.000
_cell.length_b   1.000
_cell.length_c   1.000
_cell.angle_alpha   90.00
_cell.angle_beta   90.00
_cell.angle_gamma   90.00
#
_symmetry.space_group_name_H-M   'P 1'
#
loop_
_entity.id
_entity.type
_entity.pdbx_description
1 polymer ?
#
loop_
_entity_poly.entity_id
_entity_poly.type
_entity_poly.pdbx_seq_one_letter_code
_entity_poly.pdbx_strand_id
1 'polypeptide(L)'
;MKQINIWGYLKLDSFGVEIPFSKSKTEFINYFRKNNIPMDIPTEMQMVVKSKLLSLNVDFFISFQFSGERLISITMSPNTALEGKTLDFRYKKIQKALENELGHPHNWLGTIMNLVDPDNRSSYWQKDGIKIEHYLLNRFGMEEIINIKL
;
A
#
# COMPACT_ATOMS: atom_id res chain seq x y z
N MET A 1 -20.78 -1.96 -2.74
CA MET A 1 -19.64 -1.64 -1.84
C MET A 1 -19.44 -0.14 -1.88
N LYS A 2 -19.27 0.53 -0.73
CA LYS A 2 -18.90 1.96 -0.72
C LYS A 2 -17.45 2.06 -1.17
N GLN A 3 -17.18 2.94 -2.14
CA GLN A 3 -15.85 3.24 -2.63
C GLN A 3 -15.00 3.83 -1.49
N ILE A 4 -13.88 3.20 -1.16
CA ILE A 4 -12.89 3.66 -0.19
C ILE A 4 -12.02 4.68 -0.93
N ASN A 5 -12.06 5.93 -0.51
CA ASN A 5 -11.31 6.99 -1.17
C ASN A 5 -9.84 7.00 -0.71
N ILE A 6 -9.04 6.09 -1.25
CA ILE A 6 -7.61 5.96 -0.91
C ILE A 6 -6.76 7.17 -1.37
N TRP A 7 -7.34 8.15 -2.08
CA TRP A 7 -6.64 9.38 -2.47
C TRP A 7 -6.42 10.35 -1.32
N GLY A 8 -7.20 10.26 -0.22
CA GLY A 8 -7.07 11.18 0.92
C GLY A 8 -6.62 10.52 2.21
N TYR A 9 -6.72 9.20 2.31
CA TYR A 9 -6.46 8.45 3.53
C TYR A 9 -6.13 6.98 3.26
N LEU A 10 -5.51 6.33 4.24
CA LEU A 10 -5.37 4.88 4.28
C LEU A 10 -6.27 4.29 5.37
N LYS A 11 -7.09 3.30 5.02
CA LYS A 11 -7.90 2.57 5.99
C LYS A 11 -7.14 1.35 6.50
N LEU A 12 -6.94 1.26 7.81
CA LEU A 12 -6.33 0.11 8.49
C LEU A 12 -7.43 -0.84 8.96
N ASP A 13 -7.76 -1.85 8.15
CA ASP A 13 -8.95 -2.68 8.35
C ASP A 13 -8.88 -3.50 9.64
N SER A 14 -7.69 -3.89 10.11
CA SER A 14 -7.55 -4.64 11.38
C SER A 14 -8.04 -3.84 12.60
N PHE A 15 -8.06 -2.51 12.49
CA PHE A 15 -8.41 -1.61 13.60
C PHE A 15 -9.67 -0.79 13.31
N GLY A 16 -10.19 -0.84 12.07
CA GLY A 16 -11.36 -0.05 11.66
C GLY A 16 -11.11 1.45 11.66
N VAL A 17 -9.85 1.89 11.47
CA VAL A 17 -9.48 3.32 11.47
C VAL A 17 -9.06 3.82 10.10
N GLU A 18 -9.28 5.12 9.86
CA GLU A 18 -8.85 5.82 8.65
C GLU A 18 -7.79 6.87 9.00
N ILE A 19 -6.72 6.88 8.23
CA ILE A 19 -5.54 7.69 8.47
C ILE A 19 -5.36 8.69 7.33
N PRO A 20 -5.76 9.96 7.52
CA PRO A 20 -5.59 10.99 6.50
C PRO A 20 -4.12 11.26 6.21
N PHE A 21 -3.79 11.41 4.92
CA PHE A 21 -2.41 11.73 4.48
C PHE A 21 -1.96 13.12 4.90
N SER A 22 -2.90 14.00 5.22
CA SER A 22 -2.65 15.38 5.65
C SER A 22 -2.14 15.49 7.09
N LYS A 23 -2.23 14.43 7.89
CA LYS A 23 -1.77 14.45 9.29
C LYS A 23 -0.24 14.48 9.38
N SER A 24 0.25 15.23 10.35
CA SER A 24 1.66 15.24 10.74
C SER A 24 2.10 13.92 11.40
N LYS A 25 3.41 13.66 11.42
CA LYS A 25 3.98 12.51 12.13
C LYS A 25 3.54 12.45 13.60
N THR A 26 3.57 13.57 14.30
CA THR A 26 3.13 13.65 15.70
C THR A 26 1.66 13.27 15.85
N GLU A 27 0.80 13.71 14.94
CA GLU A 27 -0.62 13.34 14.94
C GLU A 27 -0.83 11.85 14.63
N PHE A 28 -0.02 11.25 13.74
CA PHE A 28 -0.02 9.80 13.52
C PHE A 28 0.28 9.03 14.80
N ILE A 29 1.37 9.38 15.49
CA ILE A 29 1.80 8.73 16.74
C ILE A 29 0.69 8.82 17.80
N ASN A 30 0.15 10.01 18.00
CA ASN A 30 -0.90 10.24 19.00
C ASN A 30 -2.18 9.47 18.64
N TYR A 31 -2.53 9.43 17.34
CA TYR A 31 -3.69 8.70 16.86
C TYR A 31 -3.54 7.19 17.04
N PHE A 32 -2.37 6.62 16.73
CA PHE A 32 -2.09 5.19 16.91
C PHE A 32 -2.11 4.80 18.39
N ARG A 33 -1.49 5.59 19.26
CA ARG A 33 -1.54 5.38 20.72
C ARG A 33 -2.98 5.42 21.25
N LYS A 34 -3.76 6.42 20.84
CA LYS A 34 -5.16 6.56 21.27
C LYS A 34 -6.02 5.35 20.87
N ASN A 35 -5.74 4.75 19.72
CA ASN A 35 -6.49 3.60 19.20
C ASN A 35 -5.83 2.24 19.55
N ASN A 36 -4.83 2.22 20.43
CA ASN A 36 -4.08 1.01 20.80
C ASN A 36 -3.53 0.23 19.60
N ILE A 37 -3.06 0.95 18.57
CA ILE A 37 -2.47 0.36 17.36
C ILE A 37 -0.99 0.11 17.62
N PRO A 38 -0.51 -1.15 17.59
CA PRO A 38 0.91 -1.45 17.71
C PRO A 38 1.68 -0.81 16.55
N MET A 39 2.72 -0.07 16.88
CA MET A 39 3.60 0.58 15.91
C MET A 39 5.06 0.47 16.33
N ASP A 40 5.91 0.27 15.34
CA ASP A 40 7.36 0.31 15.48
C ASP A 40 7.88 1.62 14.86
N ILE A 41 8.90 2.21 15.48
CA ILE A 41 9.55 3.44 14.99
C ILE A 41 11.04 3.12 14.80
N PRO A 42 11.42 2.46 13.69
CA PRO A 42 12.79 2.00 13.48
C PRO A 42 13.77 3.18 13.29
N THR A 43 13.31 4.31 12.76
CA THR A 43 14.10 5.53 12.57
C THR A 43 13.25 6.76 12.81
N GLU A 44 13.88 7.94 12.95
CA GLU A 44 13.16 9.20 13.05
C GLU A 44 12.31 9.53 11.81
N MET A 45 12.63 8.95 10.65
CA MET A 45 11.92 9.22 9.40
C MET A 45 10.89 8.15 9.05
N GLN A 46 10.72 7.12 9.89
CA GLN A 46 9.95 5.94 9.52
C GLN A 46 9.10 5.43 10.68
N MET A 47 7.86 5.08 10.37
CA MET A 47 6.96 4.34 11.25
C MET A 47 6.44 3.11 10.53
N VAL A 48 6.30 1.99 11.24
CA VAL A 48 5.80 0.73 10.69
C VAL A 48 4.64 0.22 11.53
N VAL A 49 3.59 -0.25 10.88
CA VAL A 49 2.47 -0.95 11.52
C VAL A 49 2.12 -2.21 10.75
N LYS A 50 1.43 -3.14 11.41
CA LYS A 50 0.83 -4.30 10.75
C LYS A 50 -0.68 -4.13 10.66
N SER A 51 -1.25 -4.27 9.48
CA SER A 51 -2.70 -4.22 9.31
C SER A 51 -3.16 -4.94 8.03
N LYS A 52 -4.44 -5.29 8.01
CA LYS A 52 -5.15 -5.67 6.79
C LYS A 52 -5.59 -4.42 6.05
N LEU A 53 -5.67 -4.52 4.73
CA LEU A 53 -5.99 -3.41 3.84
C LEU A 53 -6.94 -3.84 2.73
N LEU A 54 -7.60 -2.86 2.10
CA LEU A 54 -8.46 -3.04 0.92
C LEU A 54 -9.62 -4.03 1.13
N SER A 55 -10.05 -4.23 2.39
CA SER A 55 -10.97 -5.28 2.79
C SER A 55 -10.53 -6.69 2.37
N LEU A 56 -9.22 -6.88 2.20
CA LEU A 56 -8.60 -8.15 1.91
C LEU A 56 -8.15 -8.80 3.21
N ASN A 57 -8.37 -10.12 3.33
CA ASN A 57 -7.82 -10.91 4.43
C ASN A 57 -6.32 -11.20 4.20
N VAL A 58 -5.51 -10.16 4.02
CA VAL A 58 -4.07 -10.21 3.80
C VAL A 58 -3.42 -9.22 4.76
N ASP A 59 -2.50 -9.71 5.60
CA ASP A 59 -1.75 -8.86 6.52
C ASP A 59 -0.55 -8.22 5.82
N PHE A 60 -0.43 -6.91 5.96
CA PHE A 60 0.67 -6.12 5.40
C PHE A 60 1.52 -5.52 6.51
N PHE A 61 2.82 -5.42 6.25
CA PHE A 61 3.66 -4.39 6.86
C PHE A 61 3.46 -3.10 6.10
N ILE A 62 3.12 -2.04 6.82
CA ILE A 62 2.82 -0.73 6.27
C ILE A 62 3.84 0.22 6.86
N SER A 63 4.73 0.72 6.01
CA SER A 63 5.74 1.71 6.36
C SER A 63 5.30 3.09 5.92
N PHE A 64 5.19 4.01 6.86
CA PHE A 64 4.99 5.44 6.63
C PHE A 64 6.36 6.13 6.70
N GLN A 65 6.74 6.83 5.63
CA GLN A 65 7.98 7.59 5.55
C GLN A 65 7.70 9.08 5.63
N PHE A 66 8.49 9.78 6.44
CA PHE A 66 8.33 11.19 6.74
C PHE A 66 9.57 11.99 6.39
N SER A 67 9.37 13.24 5.95
CA SER A 67 10.39 14.28 5.92
C SER A 67 10.02 15.31 6.99
N GLY A 68 10.72 15.26 8.13
CA GLY A 68 10.30 15.97 9.33
C GLY A 68 8.90 15.51 9.78
N GLU A 69 7.95 16.44 9.85
CA GLU A 69 6.56 16.14 10.23
C GLU A 69 5.67 15.73 9.04
N ARG A 70 6.13 15.90 7.79
CA ARG A 70 5.30 15.66 6.60
C ARG A 70 5.44 14.21 6.12
N LEU A 71 4.32 13.53 5.90
CA LEU A 71 4.27 12.23 5.23
C LEU A 71 4.64 12.40 3.74
N ILE A 72 5.60 11.62 3.26
CA ILE A 72 6.09 11.69 1.87
C ILE A 72 5.82 10.39 1.09
N SER A 73 5.77 9.25 1.77
CA SER A 73 5.44 7.98 1.13
C SER A 73 4.86 6.96 2.10
N ILE A 74 4.13 6.01 1.53
CA ILE A 74 3.63 4.82 2.22
C ILE A 74 4.03 3.60 1.40
N THR A 75 4.78 2.68 1.98
CA THR A 75 5.13 1.40 1.35
C THR A 75 4.43 0.27 2.07
N MET A 76 3.83 -0.64 1.32
CA MET A 76 3.08 -1.78 1.84
C MET A 76 3.63 -3.05 1.22
N SER A 77 3.99 -4.01 2.08
CA SER A 77 4.46 -5.33 1.67
C SER A 77 3.70 -6.41 2.46
N PRO A 78 3.28 -7.50 1.82
CA PRO A 78 2.65 -8.60 2.54
C PRO A 78 3.58 -9.18 3.62
N ASN A 79 3.04 -9.50 4.79
CA ASN A 79 3.77 -10.14 5.89
C ASN A 79 4.00 -11.65 5.65
N THR A 80 4.17 -12.07 4.40
CA THR A 80 4.39 -13.47 4.03
C THR A 80 5.10 -13.55 2.69
N ALA A 81 6.29 -14.15 2.69
CA ALA A 81 6.98 -14.54 1.47
C ALA A 81 6.17 -15.59 0.72
N LEU A 82 5.85 -15.33 -0.55
CA LEU A 82 5.19 -16.27 -1.44
C LEU A 82 5.98 -16.40 -2.73
N GLU A 83 5.86 -17.55 -3.38
CA GLU A 83 6.50 -17.83 -4.65
C GLU A 83 5.52 -18.44 -5.67
N GLY A 84 5.89 -18.36 -6.95
CA GLY A 84 5.19 -19.00 -8.06
C GLY A 84 3.70 -18.62 -8.14
N LYS A 85 2.85 -19.64 -8.35
CA LYS A 85 1.41 -19.45 -8.58
C LYS A 85 0.69 -18.72 -7.44
N THR A 86 1.16 -18.88 -6.21
CA THR A 86 0.52 -18.26 -5.03
C THR A 86 0.79 -16.76 -5.00
N LEU A 87 2.00 -16.34 -5.34
CA LEU A 87 2.35 -14.92 -5.50
C LEU A 87 1.53 -14.29 -6.63
N ASP A 88 1.45 -14.94 -7.78
CA ASP A 88 0.64 -14.49 -8.92
C ASP A 88 -0.84 -14.33 -8.56
N PHE A 89 -1.41 -15.29 -7.83
CA PHE A 89 -2.79 -15.22 -7.39
C PHE A 89 -3.02 -14.05 -6.43
N ARG A 90 -2.10 -13.82 -5.48
CA ARG A 90 -2.18 -12.71 -4.54
C ARG A 90 -2.08 -11.36 -5.26
N TYR A 91 -1.10 -11.20 -6.14
CA TYR A 91 -0.93 -10.01 -6.98
C TYR A 91 -2.20 -9.67 -7.74
N LYS A 92 -2.80 -10.65 -8.43
CA LYS A 92 -4.06 -10.44 -9.17
C LYS A 92 -5.22 -10.03 -8.24
N LYS A 93 -5.29 -10.60 -7.04
CA LYS A 93 -6.33 -10.27 -6.05
C LYS A 93 -6.20 -8.83 -5.57
N ILE A 94 -4.99 -8.40 -5.25
CA ILE A 94 -4.70 -7.02 -4.79
C ILE A 94 -4.88 -6.03 -5.94
N GLN A 95 -4.38 -6.34 -7.14
CA GLN A 95 -4.58 -5.53 -8.33
C GLN A 95 -6.07 -5.27 -8.60
N LYS A 96 -6.90 -6.32 -8.55
CA LYS A 96 -8.35 -6.18 -8.73
C LYS A 96 -8.99 -5.31 -7.64
N ALA A 97 -8.53 -5.42 -6.39
CA ALA A 97 -9.03 -4.58 -5.31
C ALA A 97 -8.67 -3.10 -5.55
N LEU A 98 -7.42 -2.82 -5.93
CA LEU A 98 -6.99 -1.46 -6.29
C LEU A 98 -7.79 -0.91 -7.47
N GLU A 99 -8.01 -1.69 -8.52
CA GLU A 99 -8.82 -1.26 -9.68
C GLU A 99 -10.26 -0.94 -9.31
N ASN A 100 -10.86 -1.69 -8.39
CA ASN A 100 -12.21 -1.39 -7.91
C ASN A 100 -12.27 -0.06 -7.15
N GLU A 101 -11.24 0.29 -6.40
CA GLU A 101 -11.19 1.52 -5.60
C GLU A 101 -10.77 2.74 -6.43
N LEU A 102 -9.78 2.57 -7.29
CA LEU A 102 -9.07 3.63 -8.01
C LEU A 102 -9.50 3.79 -9.47
N GLY A 103 -10.24 2.84 -10.02
CA GLY A 103 -10.43 2.69 -11.46
C GLY A 103 -9.23 2.02 -12.12
N HIS A 104 -9.18 2.02 -13.46
CA HIS A 104 -8.07 1.40 -14.19
C HIS A 104 -6.76 2.19 -14.02
N PRO A 105 -5.60 1.51 -13.99
CA PRO A 105 -4.31 2.17 -13.94
C PRO A 105 -4.04 2.97 -15.22
N HIS A 106 -3.23 4.02 -15.14
CA HIS A 106 -2.88 4.85 -16.29
C HIS A 106 -2.09 4.08 -17.36
N ASN A 107 -1.34 3.06 -16.95
CA ASN A 107 -0.63 2.14 -17.84
C ASN A 107 -1.41 0.85 -18.13
N TRP A 108 -2.74 0.90 -18.20
CA TRP A 108 -3.59 -0.29 -18.38
C TRP A 108 -3.18 -1.21 -19.54
N LEU A 109 -2.73 -0.66 -20.68
CA LEU A 109 -2.22 -1.45 -21.80
C LEU A 109 -0.99 -2.28 -21.40
N GLY A 110 -0.07 -1.68 -20.64
CA GLY A 110 1.07 -2.38 -20.06
C GLY A 110 0.64 -3.42 -19.04
N THR A 111 -0.36 -3.11 -18.19
CA THR A 111 -0.91 -4.06 -17.21
C THR A 111 -1.52 -5.31 -17.87
N ILE A 112 -2.12 -5.18 -19.06
CA ILE A 112 -2.59 -6.35 -19.83
C ILE A 112 -1.41 -7.15 -20.40
N MET A 113 -0.38 -6.48 -20.91
CA MET A 113 0.83 -7.16 -21.41
C MET A 113 1.66 -7.82 -20.30
N ASN A 114 1.52 -7.39 -19.04
CA ASN A 114 2.16 -8.00 -17.87
C ASN A 114 1.64 -9.41 -17.53
N LEU A 115 0.56 -9.85 -18.18
CA LEU A 115 0.14 -11.27 -18.17
C LEU A 115 1.03 -12.15 -19.05
N VAL A 116 1.80 -11.55 -19.97
CA VAL A 116 2.68 -12.21 -20.94
C VAL A 116 4.16 -12.05 -20.58
N ASP A 117 4.53 -10.92 -19.95
CA ASP A 117 5.88 -10.65 -19.45
C ASP A 117 5.90 -10.50 -17.91
N PRO A 118 6.44 -11.48 -17.16
CA PRO A 118 6.51 -11.46 -15.71
C PRO A 118 7.42 -10.38 -15.12
N ASP A 119 8.39 -9.86 -15.90
CA ASP A 119 9.44 -9.01 -15.37
C ASP A 119 9.03 -7.52 -15.26
N ASN A 120 7.83 -7.17 -15.74
CA ASN A 120 7.35 -5.79 -15.80
C ASN A 120 5.98 -5.54 -15.16
N ARG A 121 5.54 -6.43 -14.24
CA ARG A 121 4.24 -6.34 -13.56
C ARG A 121 4.15 -5.12 -12.65
N SER A 122 3.91 -3.96 -13.24
CA SER A 122 3.70 -2.69 -12.57
C SER A 122 2.42 -2.04 -13.06
N SER A 123 1.64 -1.53 -12.13
CA SER A 123 0.44 -0.72 -12.37
C SER A 123 0.58 0.58 -11.61
N TYR A 124 0.19 1.70 -12.22
CA TYR A 124 0.18 2.97 -11.50
C TYR A 124 -1.06 3.81 -11.72
N TRP A 125 -1.42 4.54 -10.67
CA TRP A 125 -2.47 5.56 -10.64
C TRP A 125 -1.86 6.87 -10.20
N GLN A 126 -2.34 7.97 -10.75
CA GLN A 126 -1.93 9.31 -10.35
C GLN A 126 -3.12 10.25 -10.31
N LYS A 127 -3.25 11.00 -9.23
CA LYS A 127 -4.28 12.02 -9.06
C LYS A 127 -3.84 13.04 -8.02
N ASP A 128 -4.05 14.32 -8.28
CA ASP A 128 -3.80 15.43 -7.33
C ASP A 128 -2.42 15.41 -6.66
N GLY A 129 -1.37 15.10 -7.45
CA GLY A 129 0.02 15.00 -6.97
C GLY A 129 0.39 13.67 -6.30
N ILE A 130 -0.60 12.82 -5.99
CA ILE A 130 -0.40 11.51 -5.38
C ILE A 130 -0.19 10.47 -6.48
N LYS A 131 0.84 9.63 -6.32
CA LYS A 131 1.12 8.49 -7.20
C LYS A 131 1.04 7.19 -6.43
N ILE A 132 0.22 6.24 -6.88
CA ILE A 132 0.10 4.90 -6.32
C ILE A 132 0.68 3.92 -7.34
N GLU A 133 1.63 3.09 -6.93
CA GLU A 133 2.30 2.08 -7.75
C GLU A 133 2.10 0.71 -7.09
N HIS A 134 1.70 -0.30 -7.87
CA HIS A 134 1.61 -1.69 -7.41
C HIS A 134 2.46 -2.57 -8.33
N TYR A 135 3.49 -3.21 -7.79
CA TYR A 135 4.45 -3.95 -8.59
C TYR A 135 5.11 -5.12 -7.88
N LEU A 136 5.70 -6.00 -8.67
CA LEU A 136 6.60 -7.07 -8.21
C LEU A 136 8.05 -6.61 -8.38
N LEU A 137 8.89 -6.76 -7.36
CA LEU A 137 10.32 -6.44 -7.38
C LEU A 137 11.13 -7.71 -7.13
N ASN A 138 12.13 -8.01 -7.96
CA ASN A 138 13.04 -9.12 -7.71
C ASN A 138 14.33 -8.59 -7.05
N ARG A 139 14.44 -8.70 -5.72
CA ARG A 139 15.67 -8.26 -5.01
C ARG A 139 16.43 -9.37 -4.31
N PHE A 140 15.79 -10.47 -3.94
CA PHE A 140 16.40 -11.74 -3.48
C PHE A 140 15.36 -12.88 -3.63
N GLY A 141 14.57 -12.81 -4.70
CA GLY A 141 13.22 -13.38 -4.75
C GLY A 141 12.22 -12.30 -5.11
N MET A 142 11.07 -12.70 -5.63
CA MET A 142 10.03 -11.78 -6.11
C MET A 142 9.16 -11.30 -4.94
N GLU A 143 9.13 -9.99 -4.71
CA GLU A 143 8.38 -9.33 -3.63
C GLU A 143 7.25 -8.48 -4.20
N GLU A 144 6.06 -8.60 -3.62
CA GLU A 144 4.90 -7.75 -3.95
C GLU A 144 4.91 -6.48 -3.10
N ILE A 145 4.86 -5.33 -3.77
CA ILE A 145 4.91 -4.01 -3.13
C ILE A 145 3.80 -3.12 -3.67
N ILE A 146 3.13 -2.41 -2.77
CA ILE A 146 2.34 -1.23 -3.11
C ILE A 146 3.05 0.00 -2.53
N ASN A 147 3.23 1.04 -3.33
CA ASN A 147 3.87 2.30 -2.94
C ASN A 147 2.93 3.47 -3.22
N ILE A 148 2.74 4.36 -2.25
CA ILE A 148 2.01 5.62 -2.40
C ILE A 148 3.02 6.76 -2.19
N LYS A 149 3.22 7.61 -3.18
CA LYS A 149 4.02 8.84 -3.10
C LYS A 149 3.09 10.05 -3.03
N LEU A 150 3.38 10.99 -2.13
CA LEU A 150 2.56 12.16 -1.78
C LEU A 150 3.25 13.49 -2.11
#